data_AF-A0A2D3PNU7-F1
#
_entry.id   AF-A0A2D3PNU7-F1
#
_cell.length_a   1.000
_cell.length_b   1.000
_cell.length_c   1.000
_cell.angle_alpha   90.00
_cell.angle_beta   90.00
_cell.angle_gamma   90.00
#
_symmetry.space_group_name_H-M   'P 1'
#
loop_
_entity.id
_entity.type
_entity.pdbx_description
1 polymer ?
#
loop_
_entity_poly.entity_id
_entity_poly.type
_entity_poly.pdbx_seq_one_letter_code
_entity_poly.pdbx_strand_id
1 'polypeptide(L)'
;MGVSPSGNSITDIKSEKNIEFHQGKTYFGETMLLQSNVYTNEPKKYAEKNSIVMSVRAPVGDTNMVNRKISIGRGLCSILADEKISLTKYLYYYIKSNVDKLKAMSNGSTFEAINSESIRKFTVSLPPLEEQQRIVDILDRFDKLCNDISEGLPAEIEARQKQYEYYREKLLTFKKL
;
A
#
# COMPACT_ATOMS: atom_id res chain seq x y z
N MET A 1 7.23 -9.61 10.35
CA MET A 1 6.50 -8.68 11.24
C MET A 1 7.38 -7.51 11.59
N GLY A 2 6.81 -6.31 11.68
CA GLY A 2 7.51 -5.10 12.08
C GLY A 2 7.70 -4.99 13.59
N VAL A 3 8.58 -4.08 13.98
CA VAL A 3 8.94 -3.78 15.37
C VAL A 3 9.14 -2.28 15.49
N SER A 4 8.42 -1.64 16.40
CA SER A 4 8.52 -0.20 16.59
C SER A 4 9.87 0.18 17.21
N PRO A 5 10.56 1.19 16.67
CA PRO A 5 11.79 1.73 17.24
C PRO A 5 11.47 2.50 18.53
N SER A 6 12.50 3.00 19.22
CA SER A 6 12.30 3.79 20.45
C SER A 6 11.62 5.13 20.12
N GLY A 7 10.74 5.64 20.99
CA GLY A 7 10.11 6.95 20.77
C GLY A 7 11.13 8.09 20.58
N ASN A 8 12.24 8.03 21.32
CA ASN A 8 13.34 9.00 21.24
C ASN A 8 14.13 8.93 19.93
N SER A 9 13.97 7.86 19.16
CA SER A 9 14.64 7.65 17.87
C SER A 9 13.79 8.12 16.69
N ILE A 10 12.57 8.61 16.93
CA ILE A 10 11.64 9.07 15.90
C ILE A 10 11.83 10.58 15.69
N THR A 11 11.87 10.99 14.42
CA THR A 11 12.06 12.39 14.01
C THR A 11 11.31 12.69 12.72
N ASP A 12 10.99 13.95 12.49
CA ASP A 12 10.48 14.51 11.23
C ASP A 12 11.60 14.97 10.27
N ILE A 13 12.86 14.92 10.73
CA ILE A 13 14.03 15.35 9.95
C ILE A 13 14.41 14.25 8.95
N LYS A 14 14.25 14.57 7.66
CA LYS A 14 14.80 13.76 6.56
C LYS A 14 16.31 13.94 6.48
N SER A 15 17.07 12.89 6.71
CA SER A 15 18.52 12.85 6.52
C SER A 15 18.95 11.51 5.94
N GLU A 16 20.13 11.42 5.34
CA GLU A 16 20.67 10.16 4.80
C GLU A 16 20.82 9.06 5.85
N LYS A 17 20.97 9.46 7.13
CA LYS A 17 21.10 8.53 8.26
C LYS A 17 19.75 8.03 8.78
N ASN A 18 18.64 8.68 8.41
CA ASN A 18 17.32 8.36 8.91
C ASN A 18 16.51 7.58 7.87
N ILE A 19 15.86 6.51 8.31
CA ILE A 19 14.99 5.69 7.46
C ILE A 19 13.54 6.05 7.72
N GLU A 20 12.77 6.22 6.65
CA GLU A 20 11.34 6.51 6.74
C GLU A 20 10.62 5.40 7.53
N PHE A 21 9.85 5.79 8.54
CA PHE A 21 9.17 4.92 9.47
C PHE A 21 7.66 4.92 9.22
N HIS A 22 7.07 3.73 9.25
CA HIS A 22 5.65 3.49 9.08
C HIS A 22 5.09 2.66 10.22
N GLN A 23 3.92 3.08 10.74
CA GLN A 23 3.19 2.37 11.77
C GLN A 23 1.70 2.38 11.48
N GLY A 24 1.11 1.19 11.39
CA GLY A 24 -0.30 1.04 11.01
C GLY A 24 -0.54 1.50 9.57
N LYS A 25 -1.81 1.72 9.24
CA LYS A 25 -2.24 1.98 7.86
C LYS A 25 -2.35 3.45 7.46
N THR A 26 -1.87 4.38 8.29
CA THR A 26 -2.13 5.82 8.13
C THR A 26 -1.75 6.38 6.76
N TYR A 27 -0.69 5.85 6.15
CA TYR A 27 -0.14 6.31 4.86
C TYR A 27 -0.40 5.33 3.72
N PHE A 28 -1.39 4.47 3.88
CA PHE A 28 -1.78 3.53 2.84
C PHE A 28 -2.54 4.29 1.75
N GLY A 29 -2.09 4.16 0.50
CA GLY A 29 -2.80 4.67 -0.68
C GLY A 29 -3.62 3.56 -1.34
N GLU A 30 -4.06 3.78 -2.58
CA GLU A 30 -4.83 2.78 -3.34
C GLU A 30 -4.01 1.51 -3.66
N THR A 31 -2.79 1.73 -4.17
CA THR A 31 -1.86 0.65 -4.55
C THR A 31 -0.50 0.83 -3.89
N MET A 32 0.05 2.04 -3.92
CA MET A 32 1.37 2.36 -3.38
C MET A 32 1.29 3.00 -2.00
N LEU A 33 2.30 2.72 -1.16
CA LEU A 33 2.46 3.35 0.13
C LEU A 33 2.91 4.82 -0.02
N LEU A 34 2.14 5.73 0.55
CA LEU A 34 2.43 7.17 0.56
C LEU A 34 3.60 7.48 1.50
N GLN A 35 4.14 8.70 1.42
CA GLN A 35 5.25 9.11 2.27
C GLN A 35 4.75 9.48 3.67
N SER A 36 5.37 8.94 4.72
CA SER A 36 4.98 9.25 6.11
C SER A 36 5.56 10.58 6.60
N ASN A 37 6.70 11.02 6.05
CA ASN A 37 7.52 12.10 6.59
C ASN A 37 7.89 11.93 8.08
N VAL A 38 7.81 10.70 8.58
CA VAL A 38 8.28 10.29 9.89
C VAL A 38 9.47 9.38 9.65
N TYR A 39 10.55 9.57 10.39
CA TYR A 39 11.80 8.84 10.19
C TYR A 39 12.32 8.30 11.53
N THR A 40 13.22 7.33 11.44
CA THR A 40 13.94 6.80 12.60
C THR A 40 15.42 6.60 12.29
N ASN A 41 16.29 6.92 13.26
CA ASN A 41 17.72 6.63 13.22
C ASN A 41 18.07 5.25 13.84
N GLU A 42 17.11 4.58 14.49
CA GLU A 42 17.29 3.25 15.08
C GLU A 42 16.25 2.23 14.55
N PRO A 43 16.18 2.01 13.22
CA PRO A 43 15.25 1.06 12.64
C PRO A 43 15.52 -0.38 13.13
N LYS A 44 14.45 -1.06 13.58
CA LYS A 44 14.53 -2.45 14.07
C LYS A 44 14.11 -3.49 13.03
N LYS A 45 13.22 -3.11 12.11
CA LYS A 45 12.73 -3.96 11.03
C LYS A 45 12.47 -3.14 9.78
N TYR A 46 12.79 -3.75 8.65
CA TYR A 46 12.69 -3.12 7.34
C TYR A 46 11.66 -3.82 6.45
N ALA A 47 11.08 -3.05 5.54
CA ALA A 47 10.54 -3.55 4.29
C ALA A 47 11.45 -3.03 3.17
N GLU A 48 11.91 -3.93 2.31
CA GLU A 48 12.75 -3.56 1.17
C GLU A 48 11.89 -3.01 0.02
N LYS A 49 12.53 -2.36 -0.94
CA LYS A 49 11.87 -1.97 -2.19
C LYS A 49 11.20 -3.19 -2.85
N ASN A 50 10.04 -2.96 -3.46
CA ASN A 50 9.15 -3.93 -4.08
C ASN A 50 8.41 -4.87 -3.11
N SER A 51 8.55 -4.69 -1.79
CA SER A 51 7.79 -5.48 -0.82
C SER A 51 6.31 -5.05 -0.77
N ILE A 52 5.46 -5.97 -0.39
CA ILE A 52 4.10 -5.72 0.07
C ILE A 52 4.16 -5.42 1.56
N VAL A 53 3.49 -4.36 2.00
CA VAL A 53 3.27 -4.08 3.41
C VAL A 53 1.79 -4.25 3.72
N MET A 54 1.49 -5.04 4.75
CA MET A 54 0.14 -5.36 5.16
C MET A 54 -0.11 -4.96 6.62
N SER A 55 -1.27 -4.37 6.88
CA SER A 55 -1.75 -4.10 8.23
C SER A 55 -2.15 -5.40 8.93
N VAL A 56 -1.55 -5.66 10.09
CA VAL A 56 -1.76 -6.88 10.88
C VAL A 56 -2.49 -6.62 12.19
N ARG A 57 -2.84 -5.35 12.46
CA ARG A 57 -3.62 -4.93 13.63
C ARG A 57 -4.71 -3.97 13.18
N ALA A 58 -5.87 -4.03 13.84
CA ALA A 58 -7.08 -3.33 13.44
C ALA A 58 -6.85 -1.89 12.92
N PRO A 59 -7.42 -1.54 11.75
CA PRO A 59 -8.10 -2.44 10.80
C PRO A 59 -7.09 -3.32 10.04
N VAL A 60 -7.43 -4.60 9.97
CA VAL A 60 -6.55 -5.67 9.52
C VAL A 60 -6.70 -5.91 8.01
N GLY A 61 -5.62 -6.29 7.35
CA GLY A 61 -5.65 -6.84 5.99
C GLY A 61 -5.47 -5.84 4.87
N ASP A 62 -5.53 -4.53 5.15
CA ASP A 62 -5.16 -3.51 4.16
C ASP A 62 -3.70 -3.72 3.72
N THR A 63 -3.43 -3.54 2.42
CA THR A 63 -2.13 -3.85 1.79
C THR A 63 -1.71 -2.77 0.79
N ASN A 64 -0.43 -2.42 0.77
CA ASN A 64 0.19 -1.61 -0.28
C ASN A 64 1.53 -2.17 -0.73
N MET A 65 1.93 -1.81 -1.95
CA MET A 65 3.30 -2.01 -2.42
C MET A 65 4.20 -0.84 -2.00
N VAL A 66 5.48 -1.14 -1.78
CA VAL A 66 6.48 -0.15 -1.39
C VAL A 66 7.56 -0.06 -2.46
N ASN A 67 7.85 1.15 -2.94
CA ASN A 67 8.86 1.41 -3.98
C ASN A 67 10.24 1.81 -3.42
N ARG A 68 10.41 1.77 -2.10
CA ARG A 68 11.59 2.24 -1.38
C ARG A 68 11.81 1.42 -0.11
N LYS A 69 13.01 1.48 0.46
CA LYS A 69 13.31 0.85 1.75
C LYS A 69 12.72 1.68 2.89
N ILE A 70 11.97 1.04 3.78
CA ILE A 70 11.32 1.69 4.93
C ILE A 70 11.51 0.88 6.21
N SER A 71 11.33 1.52 7.35
CA SER A 71 11.23 0.91 8.67
C SER A 71 9.76 0.68 9.01
N ILE A 72 9.42 -0.50 9.55
CA ILE A 72 8.03 -0.88 9.84
C ILE A 72 7.80 -1.21 11.32
N GLY A 73 6.74 -0.62 11.89
CA GLY A 73 6.32 -0.83 13.27
C GLY A 73 5.50 -2.10 13.50
N ARG A 74 5.11 -2.35 14.75
CA ARG A 74 4.42 -3.59 15.19
C ARG A 74 3.07 -3.86 14.53
N GLY A 75 2.43 -2.83 13.98
CA GLY A 75 1.13 -2.94 13.30
C GLY A 75 1.23 -3.40 11.85
N LEU A 76 2.45 -3.60 11.33
CA LEU A 76 2.69 -3.92 9.94
C LEU A 76 3.50 -5.21 9.78
N CYS A 77 3.34 -5.88 8.65
CA CYS A 77 4.26 -6.89 8.18
C CYS A 77 4.71 -6.59 6.75
N SER A 78 5.88 -7.13 6.38
CA SER A 78 6.43 -7.04 5.03
C SER A 78 6.45 -8.44 4.42
N ILE A 79 6.06 -8.55 3.16
CA ILE A 79 6.04 -9.76 2.35
C ILE A 79 6.77 -9.44 1.05
N LEU A 80 7.81 -10.21 0.73
CA LEU A 80 8.57 -10.10 -0.50
C LEU A 80 8.68 -11.50 -1.10
N ALA A 81 8.35 -11.64 -2.38
CA ALA A 81 8.43 -12.93 -3.06
C ALA A 81 9.89 -13.30 -3.35
N ASP A 82 10.16 -14.61 -3.42
CA ASP A 82 11.33 -15.08 -4.16
C ASP A 82 11.03 -14.96 -5.65
N GLU A 83 11.75 -14.07 -6.35
CA GLU A 83 11.54 -13.76 -7.76
C GLU A 83 11.73 -14.98 -8.68
N LYS A 84 12.40 -16.04 -8.21
CA LYS A 84 12.52 -17.30 -8.94
C LYS A 84 11.21 -18.08 -9.02
N ILE A 85 10.28 -17.82 -8.11
CA ILE A 85 9.06 -18.60 -7.92
C ILE A 85 7.82 -17.74 -8.16
N SER A 86 7.84 -16.47 -7.75
CA SER A 86 6.68 -15.61 -7.88
C SER A 86 7.01 -14.14 -8.05
N LEU A 87 6.18 -13.46 -8.83
CA LEU A 87 6.20 -12.00 -8.91
C LEU A 87 5.56 -11.43 -7.63
N THR A 88 6.25 -10.51 -6.95
CA THR A 88 5.67 -9.87 -5.76
C THR A 88 4.34 -9.18 -6.06
N LYS A 89 4.17 -8.63 -7.26
CA LYS A 89 2.90 -8.01 -7.68
C LYS A 89 1.77 -9.01 -7.89
N TYR A 90 2.08 -10.25 -8.30
CA TYR A 90 1.11 -11.33 -8.32
C TYR A 90 0.63 -11.66 -6.91
N LEU A 91 1.56 -11.82 -5.96
CA LEU A 91 1.21 -12.03 -4.55
C LEU A 91 0.38 -10.88 -3.98
N TYR A 92 0.67 -9.64 -4.36
CA TYR A 92 -0.09 -8.46 -3.94
C TYR A 92 -1.57 -8.61 -4.33
N TYR A 93 -1.87 -8.87 -5.61
CA TYR A 93 -3.24 -9.05 -6.07
C TYR A 93 -3.91 -10.29 -5.48
N TYR A 94 -3.17 -11.38 -5.30
CA TYR A 94 -3.69 -12.61 -4.69
C TYR A 94 -4.07 -12.39 -3.23
N ILE A 95 -3.23 -11.72 -2.44
CA ILE A 95 -3.53 -11.40 -1.03
C ILE A 95 -4.70 -10.43 -0.95
N LYS A 96 -4.70 -9.35 -1.77
CA LYS A 96 -5.77 -8.35 -1.80
C LYS A 96 -7.14 -9.00 -2.10
N SER A 97 -7.19 -9.95 -3.03
CA SER A 97 -8.42 -10.68 -3.38
C SER A 97 -8.83 -11.76 -2.37
N ASN A 98 -7.96 -12.17 -1.46
CA ASN A 98 -8.21 -13.22 -0.47
C ASN A 98 -8.07 -12.73 0.98
N VAL A 99 -8.14 -11.41 1.20
CA VAL A 99 -7.93 -10.81 2.52
C VAL A 99 -8.90 -11.35 3.58
N ASP A 100 -10.14 -11.62 3.20
CA ASP A 100 -11.16 -12.13 4.13
C ASP A 100 -10.89 -13.56 4.57
N LYS A 101 -10.34 -14.41 3.69
CA LYS A 101 -9.87 -15.75 4.07
C LYS A 101 -8.72 -15.65 5.06
N LEU A 102 -7.81 -14.70 4.82
CA LEU A 102 -6.64 -14.49 5.67
C LEU A 102 -7.05 -13.94 7.06
N LYS A 103 -8.06 -13.05 7.11
CA LYS A 103 -8.71 -12.62 8.35
C LYS A 103 -9.42 -13.78 9.07
N ALA A 104 -10.13 -14.64 8.34
CA ALA A 104 -10.82 -15.79 8.95
C ALA A 104 -9.85 -16.77 9.63
N MET A 105 -8.64 -16.95 9.09
CA MET A 105 -7.56 -17.74 9.69
C MET A 105 -6.96 -17.11 10.97
N SER A 106 -7.35 -15.87 11.29
CA SER A 106 -6.87 -15.10 12.43
C SER A 106 -7.78 -15.15 13.66
N ASN A 107 -8.96 -15.77 13.55
CA ASN A 107 -10.10 -15.67 14.49
C ASN A 107 -9.90 -16.38 15.87
N GLY A 108 -8.66 -16.53 16.34
CA GLY A 108 -8.36 -17.16 17.63
C GLY A 108 -8.27 -16.20 18.83
N SER A 109 -8.41 -14.87 18.64
CA SER A 109 -8.22 -13.89 19.71
C SER A 109 -9.31 -12.81 19.73
N THR A 110 -9.65 -12.33 20.92
CA THR A 110 -10.59 -11.21 21.20
C THR A 110 -10.28 -9.91 20.44
N PHE A 111 -9.06 -9.79 19.89
CA PHE A 111 -8.64 -8.71 19.01
C PHE A 111 -8.38 -9.26 17.59
N GLU A 112 -8.93 -8.59 16.58
CA GLU A 112 -8.63 -8.86 15.17
C GLU A 112 -7.14 -8.52 14.91
N ALA A 113 -6.29 -9.54 14.78
CA ALA A 113 -4.88 -9.35 14.49
C ALA A 113 -4.27 -10.56 13.76
N ILE A 114 -3.85 -10.38 12.50
CA ILE A 114 -3.14 -11.42 11.75
C ILE A 114 -1.76 -11.65 12.35
N ASN A 115 -1.51 -12.87 12.83
CA ASN A 115 -0.18 -13.24 13.31
C ASN A 115 0.70 -13.78 12.17
N SER A 116 2.01 -13.87 12.43
CA SER A 116 2.99 -14.36 11.44
C SER A 116 2.71 -15.79 10.97
N GLU A 117 2.13 -16.62 11.84
CA GLU A 117 1.90 -18.03 11.58
C GLU A 117 0.77 -18.21 10.58
N SER A 118 -0.33 -17.46 10.73
CA SER A 118 -1.44 -17.44 9.76
C SER A 118 -0.95 -17.00 8.38
N ILE A 119 -0.08 -15.98 8.29
CA ILE A 119 0.52 -15.56 7.00
C ILE A 119 1.38 -16.67 6.40
N ARG A 120 2.21 -17.34 7.21
CA ARG A 120 3.08 -18.43 6.73
C ARG A 120 2.30 -19.68 6.30
N LYS A 121 1.15 -19.94 6.92
CA LYS A 121 0.25 -21.06 6.60
C LYS A 121 -0.70 -20.75 5.45
N PHE A 122 -0.81 -19.48 5.03
CA PHE A 122 -1.69 -19.08 3.95
C PHE A 122 -1.21 -19.66 2.62
N THR A 123 -2.04 -20.49 2.00
CA THR A 123 -1.73 -21.18 0.75
C THR A 123 -2.03 -20.28 -0.45
N VAL A 124 -1.05 -20.14 -1.34
CA VAL A 124 -1.16 -19.36 -2.58
C VAL A 124 -1.13 -20.30 -3.77
N SER A 125 -2.05 -20.13 -4.72
CA SER A 125 -1.96 -20.80 -6.03
C SER A 125 -0.82 -20.15 -6.81
N LEU A 126 0.18 -20.93 -7.23
CA LEU A 126 1.35 -20.43 -7.93
C LEU A 126 1.42 -21.03 -9.35
N PRO A 127 0.82 -20.36 -10.36
CA PRO A 127 1.01 -20.75 -11.75
C PRO A 127 2.44 -20.44 -12.23
N PRO A 128 2.85 -20.88 -13.42
CA PRO A 128 4.14 -20.49 -14.01
C PRO A 128 4.32 -18.97 -14.08
N LEU A 129 5.57 -18.49 -14.03
CA LEU A 129 5.88 -17.06 -14.00
C LEU A 129 5.26 -16.28 -15.17
N GLU A 130 5.19 -16.88 -16.36
CA GLU A 130 4.57 -16.27 -17.54
C GLU A 130 3.06 -16.00 -17.33
N GLU A 131 2.34 -16.96 -16.76
CA GLU A 131 0.92 -16.79 -16.42
C GLU A 131 0.74 -15.80 -15.26
N GLN A 132 1.65 -15.79 -14.28
CA GLN A 132 1.65 -14.75 -13.24
C GLN A 132 1.79 -13.35 -13.85
N GLN A 133 2.71 -13.18 -14.81
CA GLN A 133 2.91 -11.91 -15.52
C GLN A 133 1.67 -11.50 -16.30
N ARG A 134 1.06 -12.43 -17.06
CA ARG A 134 -0.16 -12.17 -17.83
C ARG A 134 -1.32 -11.71 -16.92
N ILE A 135 -1.47 -12.33 -15.76
CA ILE A 135 -2.47 -11.93 -14.75
C ILE A 135 -2.16 -10.53 -14.23
N VAL A 136 -0.90 -10.27 -13.85
CA VAL A 136 -0.45 -8.95 -13.37
C VAL A 136 -0.73 -7.88 -14.43
N ASP A 137 -0.42 -8.11 -15.70
CA ASP A 137 -0.62 -7.14 -16.78
C ASP A 137 -2.10 -6.79 -17.01
N ILE A 138 -3.01 -7.75 -16.80
CA ILE A 138 -4.45 -7.50 -16.85
C ILE A 138 -4.87 -6.63 -15.67
N LEU A 139 -4.48 -7.01 -14.46
CA LEU A 139 -4.88 -6.32 -13.24
C LEU A 139 -4.26 -4.92 -13.13
N ASP A 140 -3.02 -4.75 -13.56
CA ASP A 140 -2.32 -3.47 -13.64
C ASP A 140 -3.07 -2.49 -14.54
N ARG A 141 -3.60 -2.96 -15.68
CA ARG A 141 -4.38 -2.09 -16.59
C ARG A 141 -5.65 -1.57 -15.92
N PHE A 142 -6.36 -2.42 -15.18
CA PHE A 142 -7.53 -1.98 -14.42
C PHE A 142 -7.17 -1.06 -13.27
N ASP A 143 -6.10 -1.38 -12.54
CA ASP A 143 -5.65 -0.55 -11.42
C ASP A 143 -5.25 0.85 -11.88
N LYS A 144 -4.48 0.94 -12.98
CA LYS A 144 -4.12 2.22 -13.59
C LYS A 144 -5.34 3.02 -14.05
N LEU A 145 -6.28 2.37 -14.74
CA LEU A 145 -7.48 3.04 -15.24
C LEU A 145 -8.32 3.64 -14.10
N CYS A 146 -8.39 2.98 -12.95
CA CYS A 146 -9.24 3.38 -11.84
C CYS A 146 -8.56 4.33 -10.84
N ASN A 147 -7.26 4.11 -10.57
CA ASN A 147 -6.59 4.67 -9.40
C ASN A 147 -5.39 5.55 -9.71
N ASP A 148 -4.93 5.62 -10.97
CA ASP A 148 -3.84 6.54 -11.32
C ASP A 148 -4.35 7.99 -11.28
N ILE A 149 -3.54 8.89 -10.72
CA ILE A 149 -3.90 10.31 -10.59
C ILE A 149 -3.54 11.07 -11.88
N SER A 150 -2.56 10.57 -12.63
CA SER A 150 -2.05 11.19 -13.86
C SER A 150 -2.78 10.71 -15.10
N GLU A 151 -3.43 9.54 -15.05
CA GLU A 151 -4.21 8.95 -16.14
C GLU A 151 -5.52 8.33 -15.61
N GLY A 152 -6.40 7.88 -16.51
CA GLY A 152 -7.64 7.20 -16.10
C GLY A 152 -8.72 8.11 -15.52
N LEU A 153 -9.57 7.52 -14.67
CA LEU A 153 -10.78 8.17 -14.15
C LEU A 153 -10.48 9.40 -13.26
N PRO A 154 -9.52 9.38 -12.33
CA PRO A 154 -9.24 10.55 -11.48
C PRO A 154 -8.81 11.78 -12.28
N ALA A 155 -7.93 11.60 -13.28
CA ALA A 155 -7.46 12.67 -14.15
C ALA A 155 -8.61 13.29 -14.97
N GLU A 156 -9.50 12.44 -15.51
CA GLU A 156 -10.69 12.89 -16.25
C GLU A 156 -11.67 13.66 -15.34
N ILE A 157 -11.91 13.19 -14.11
CA ILE A 157 -12.77 13.88 -13.14
C ILE A 157 -12.21 15.26 -12.81
N GLU A 158 -10.91 15.37 -12.54
CA GLU A 158 -10.25 16.66 -12.25
C GLU A 158 -10.37 17.62 -13.45
N ALA A 159 -10.14 17.13 -14.66
CA ALA A 159 -10.27 17.93 -15.88
C ALA A 159 -11.71 18.45 -16.06
N ARG A 160 -12.72 17.61 -15.80
CA ARG A 160 -14.14 18.00 -15.87
C ARG A 160 -14.53 18.99 -14.78
N GLN A 161 -13.97 18.88 -13.58
CA GLN A 161 -14.17 19.85 -12.50
C GLN A 161 -13.62 21.23 -12.88
N LYS A 162 -12.37 21.30 -13.38
CA LYS A 162 -11.77 22.56 -13.85
C LYS A 162 -12.58 23.19 -14.99
N GLN A 163 -13.04 22.36 -15.92
CA GLN A 163 -13.90 22.80 -17.02
C GLN A 163 -15.23 23.36 -16.50
N TYR A 164 -15.86 22.69 -15.54
CA TYR A 164 -17.08 23.15 -14.89
C TYR A 164 -16.88 24.50 -14.18
N GLU A 165 -15.80 24.65 -13.41
CA GLU A 165 -15.48 25.90 -12.70
C GLU A 165 -15.29 27.07 -13.67
N TYR A 166 -14.53 26.86 -14.75
CA TYR A 166 -14.34 27.87 -15.79
C TYR A 166 -15.68 28.33 -16.40
N TYR A 167 -16.55 27.40 -16.78
CA TYR A 167 -17.85 27.77 -17.36
C TYR A 167 -18.80 28.40 -16.34
N ARG A 168 -18.79 27.92 -15.09
CA ARG A 168 -19.56 28.51 -13.99
C ARG A 168 -19.18 29.98 -13.78
N GLU A 169 -17.88 30.28 -13.69
CA GLU A 169 -17.38 31.65 -13.51
C GLU A 169 -17.73 32.52 -14.72
N LYS A 170 -17.53 32.00 -15.94
CA LYS A 170 -17.87 32.75 -17.16
C LYS A 170 -19.35 33.09 -17.27
N LEU A 171 -20.24 32.17 -16.87
CA LEU A 171 -21.69 32.39 -16.89
C LEU A 171 -22.15 33.35 -15.80
N LEU A 172 -21.51 33.32 -14.63
CA LEU A 172 -21.89 34.15 -13.48
C LEU A 172 -21.18 35.52 -13.42
N THR A 173 -20.22 35.76 -14.31
CA THR A 173 -19.55 37.06 -14.43
C THR A 173 -20.23 37.92 -15.50
N PHE A 174 -21.17 38.75 -15.07
CA PHE A 174 -21.82 39.71 -15.96
C PHE A 174 -20.95 40.95 -16.18
N LYS A 175 -20.89 41.47 -17.41
CA LYS A 175 -20.35 42.80 -17.66
C LYS A 175 -21.23 43.83 -16.97
N LYS A 176 -20.63 44.74 -16.20
CA LYS A 176 -21.34 45.93 -15.70
C LYS A 176 -21.76 46.77 -16.91
N LEU A 177 -23.05 47.09 -16.96
CA LEU A 177 -23.67 48.00 -17.92
C LEU A 177 -23.09 49.40 -17.80
#